data_AF-A0A1C6EWB5-F1
#
_entry.id   AF-A0A1C6EWB5-F1
#
_cell.length_a   1.000
_cell.length_b   1.000
_cell.length_c   1.000
_cell.angle_alpha   90.00
_cell.angle_beta   90.00
_cell.angle_gamma   90.00
#
_symmetry.space_group_name_H-M   'P 1'
#
loop_
_entity.id
_entity.type
_entity.pdbx_description
1 polymer ?
#
loop_
_entity_poly.entity_id
_entity_poly.type
_entity_poly.pdbx_seq_one_letter_code
_entity_poly.pdbx_strand_id
1 'polypeptide(L)' 'MAGNKHNTPVIIKYPFWQMTVSNPKATYACVNFGEAVCPNEIKEQSICINGDIGTVLSDLR' A
#
# COMPACT_ATOMS: atom_id res chain seq x y z
N MET A 1 11.84 12.06 -20.16
CA MET A 1 10.43 11.59 -20.17
C MET A 1 10.29 10.56 -19.08
N ALA A 2 9.82 10.96 -17.89
CA ALA A 2 9.59 10.00 -16.80
C ALA A 2 8.29 9.26 -17.10
N GLY A 3 8.37 7.95 -17.38
CA GLY A 3 7.19 7.11 -17.51
C GLY A 3 6.34 7.23 -16.24
N ASN A 4 5.10 7.64 -16.43
CA ASN A 4 4.17 8.05 -15.38
C ASN A 4 4.04 6.93 -14.34
N LYS A 5 4.61 7.12 -13.13
CA LYS A 5 4.60 6.13 -12.03
C LYS A 5 3.22 5.90 -11.39
N HIS A 6 2.15 6.40 -12.02
CA HIS A 6 0.77 6.17 -11.62
C HIS A 6 0.19 5.10 -12.55
N ASN A 7 0.64 3.84 -12.40
CA ASN A 7 -0.13 2.73 -12.94
C ASN A 7 -1.55 2.85 -12.38
N THR A 8 -2.55 2.83 -13.25
CA THR A 8 -3.95 3.14 -12.90
C THR A 8 -4.29 2.38 -11.61
N PRO A 9 -4.72 3.06 -10.52
CA PRO A 9 -4.99 2.43 -9.23
C PRO A 9 -5.87 1.16 -9.32
N VAL A 10 -6.65 1.08 -10.39
CA VAL A 10 -7.44 -0.06 -10.87
C VAL A 10 -6.67 -1.39 -10.99
N ILE A 11 -5.36 -1.40 -11.29
CA ILE A 11 -4.62 -2.65 -11.54
C ILE A 11 -4.18 -3.33 -10.24
N ILE A 12 -3.72 -2.57 -9.24
CA ILE A 12 -3.15 -3.12 -7.99
C ILE A 12 -3.81 -2.54 -6.75
N LYS A 13 -3.84 -1.21 -6.61
CA LYS A 13 -4.25 -0.54 -5.37
C LYS A 13 -5.69 -0.87 -4.98
N TYR A 14 -6.63 -0.70 -5.91
CA TYR A 14 -8.05 -0.98 -5.64
C TYR A 14 -8.37 -2.46 -5.48
N PRO A 15 -7.85 -3.38 -6.32
CA PRO A 15 -8.03 -4.81 -6.09
C PRO A 15 -7.50 -5.27 -4.74
N PHE A 16 -6.30 -4.82 -4.33
CA PHE A 16 -5.75 -5.21 -3.02
C PHE A 16 -6.58 -4.67 -1.86
N TRP A 17 -7.11 -3.45 -1.97
CA TRP A 17 -8.05 -2.93 -0.97
C TRP A 17 -9.32 -3.79 -0.89
N GLN A 18 -9.93 -4.12 -2.03
CA GLN A 18 -11.11 -4.98 -2.07
C GLN A 18 -10.84 -6.37 -1.49
N MET A 19 -9.69 -6.96 -1.81
CA MET A 19 -9.27 -8.25 -1.25
C MET A 19 -9.05 -8.17 0.27
N THR A 20 -8.54 -7.06 0.78
CA THR A 20 -8.34 -6.84 2.23
C THR A 20 -9.68 -6.69 2.95
N VAL A 21 -10.61 -5.89 2.39
CA VAL A 21 -12.00 -5.80 2.89
C VAL A 21 -12.65 -7.18 2.94
N SER A 22 -12.44 -8.00 1.91
CA SER A 22 -13.09 -9.30 1.78
C SER A 22 -12.52 -10.39 2.69
N ASN A 23 -11.36 -10.16 3.31
CA ASN A 23 -10.70 -11.13 4.17
C ASN A 23 -10.25 -10.49 5.49
N PRO A 24 -11.00 -10.68 6.59
CA PRO A 24 -10.65 -10.13 7.91
C PRO A 24 -9.31 -10.60 8.47
N LYS A 25 -8.72 -11.67 7.92
CA LYS A 25 -7.39 -12.17 8.30
C LYS A 25 -6.25 -11.59 7.46
N ALA A 26 -6.57 -10.81 6.42
CA ALA A 26 -5.57 -10.15 5.59
C ALA A 26 -5.09 -8.85 6.22
N THR A 27 -3.84 -8.50 5.93
CA THR A 27 -3.24 -7.20 6.25
C THR A 27 -2.77 -6.54 4.97
N TYR A 28 -3.19 -5.29 4.76
CA TYR A 28 -2.70 -4.46 3.67
C TYR A 28 -1.45 -3.71 4.12
N ALA A 29 -0.30 -3.98 3.50
CA ALA A 29 0.93 -3.23 3.74
C ALA A 29 1.22 -2.30 2.56
N CYS A 30 1.30 -0.99 2.81
CA CYS A 30 1.65 0.02 1.83
C CYS A 30 2.94 0.73 2.27
N VAL A 31 4.00 0.59 1.49
CA VAL A 31 5.23 1.36 1.66
C VAL A 31 5.36 2.27 0.44
N ASN A 32 5.14 3.57 0.63
CA ASN A 32 5.20 4.52 -0.47
C ASN A 32 5.54 5.93 0.04
N PHE A 33 6.62 6.52 -0.49
CA PHE A 33 7.09 7.83 -0.08
C PHE A 33 6.19 8.94 -0.63
N GLY A 34 5.49 9.64 0.27
CA GLY A 34 4.53 10.70 -0.03
C GLY A 34 3.09 10.23 -0.25
N GLU A 35 2.85 8.93 -0.41
CA GLU A 35 1.52 8.40 -0.82
C GLU A 35 1.15 7.07 -0.14
N ALA A 36 1.65 6.82 1.08
CA ALA A 36 1.26 5.66 1.88
C ALA A 36 -0.14 5.86 2.48
N VAL A 37 -1.17 5.37 1.79
CA VAL A 37 -2.58 5.58 2.17
C VAL A 37 -3.41 4.31 2.00
N CYS A 38 -4.44 4.19 2.85
CA CYS A 38 -5.49 3.18 2.78
C CYS A 38 -6.86 3.84 2.97
N PRO A 39 -7.96 3.23 2.49
CA PRO A 39 -9.30 3.71 2.78
C PRO A 39 -9.69 3.38 4.23
N ASN A 40 -10.68 4.08 4.77
CA ASN A 40 -11.05 4.00 6.19
C ASN A 40 -11.53 2.59 6.58
N GLU A 41 -12.17 1.88 5.66
CA GLU A 41 -12.76 0.56 5.84
C GLU A 41 -11.72 -0.51 6.19
N ILE A 42 -10.46 -0.35 5.77
CA ILE A 42 -9.37 -1.29 6.07
C ILE A 42 -8.31 -0.68 6.98
N LYS A 43 -8.57 0.47 7.62
CA LYS A 43 -7.58 1.19 8.43
C LYS A 43 -6.98 0.31 9.53
N GLU A 44 -7.83 -0.46 10.22
CA GLU A 44 -7.42 -1.40 11.28
C GLU A 44 -6.70 -2.66 10.73
N GLN A 45 -6.82 -2.93 9.42
CA GLN A 45 -6.14 -4.01 8.72
C GLN A 45 -4.93 -3.51 7.92
N SER A 46 -4.50 -2.26 8.11
CA SER A 46 -3.50 -1.63 7.25
C SER A 46 -2.25 -1.19 8.01
N ILE A 47 -1.09 -1.41 7.37
CA ILE A 47 0.19 -0.86 7.76
C ILE A 47 0.62 0.09 6.64
N CYS A 48 0.57 1.40 6.90
CA CYS A 48 0.98 2.43 5.94
C CYS A 48 2.30 3.07 6.39
N ILE A 49 3.38 2.82 5.66
CA ILE A 49 4.72 3.33 5.93
C ILE A 49 5.06 4.39 4.87
N ASN A 50 5.10 5.65 5.29
CA ASN A 50 5.52 6.75 4.45
C ASN A 50 7.05 6.88 4.48
N GLY A 51 7.74 6.16 3.59
CA GLY A 51 9.20 6.11 3.57
C GLY A 51 9.75 5.58 2.25
N ASP A 52 11.06 5.78 2.05
CA ASP A 52 11.79 5.13 0.96
C ASP A 52 11.78 3.61 1.14
N ILE A 53 11.43 2.88 0.09
CA ILE A 53 11.31 1.42 0.15
C ILE A 53 12.65 0.73 0.45
N GLY A 54 13.76 1.28 -0.04
CA GLY A 54 15.10 0.72 0.19
C GLY A 54 15.50 0.84 1.66
N THR A 55 15.26 1.99 2.26
CA THR A 55 15.49 2.21 3.70
C THR A 55 14.61 1.29 4.55
N VAL A 56 13.28 1.28 4.30
CA VAL A 56 12.34 0.46 5.08
C VAL A 56 12.69 -1.01 5.03
N LEU A 57 13.05 -1.54 3.86
CA LEU A 57 13.45 -2.95 3.73
C LEU A 57 14.83 -3.24 4.35
N SER A 58 15.71 -2.25 4.42
CA SER A 58 17.02 -2.41 5.08
C SER A 58 16.87 -2.50 6.60
N ASP A 59 15.94 -1.74 7.19
CA ASP A 59 15.65 -1.75 8.63
C ASP A 59 14.98 -3.06 9.11
N LEU A 60 14.44 -3.86 8.18
CA LEU A 60 13.79 -5.16 8.45
C LEU A 60 14.72 -6.38 8.34
N ARG A 61 15.99 -6.18 7.98
CA ARG A 61 16.97 -7.25 7.79
C ARG A 61 17.60 -7.75 9.08
#